data_AF-A0A948BS39-F1
#
_entry.id   AF-A0A948BS39-F1
#
_cell.length_a   1.000
_cell.length_b   1.000
_cell.length_c   1.000
_cell.angle_alpha   90.00
_cell.angle_beta   90.00
_cell.angle_gamma   90.00
#
_symmetry.space_group_name_H-M   'P 1'
#
loop_
_entity.id
_entity.type
_entity.pdbx_description
1 polymer ?
#
loop_
_entity_poly.entity_id
_entity_poly.type
_entity_poly.pdbx_seq_one_letter_code
_entity_poly.pdbx_strand_id
1 'polypeptide(L)'
;MNIQSGVTYASGKSIRKYIKRRSGLERHLFWNRVHKKSGPKKKNKVEKLKDRAFIDQRPPEAEYEYGHWEGDFIVSKQNSWALLELVEKQSKQTLVERIPNRKNVLVNNSPYALLC
;
A
#
# COMPACT_ATOMS: atom_id res chain seq x y z
N MET A 1 37.53 -5.06 27.45
CA MET A 1 37.41 -5.46 26.03
C MET A 1 38.45 -4.67 25.25
N ASN A 2 39.42 -5.34 24.63
CA ASN A 2 40.49 -4.66 23.89
C ASN A 2 39.93 -4.08 22.58
N ILE A 3 39.77 -2.77 22.51
CA ILE A 3 39.38 -2.08 21.28
C ILE A 3 40.62 -2.02 20.39
N GLN A 4 40.62 -2.83 19.33
CA GLN A 4 41.83 -3.13 18.56
C GLN A 4 42.27 -2.02 17.59
N SER A 5 41.54 -0.90 17.45
CA SER A 5 41.87 0.10 16.41
C SER A 5 41.52 1.57 16.68
N GLY A 6 40.96 1.96 17.83
CA GLY A 6 40.64 3.38 18.10
C GLY A 6 39.64 4.05 17.14
N VAL A 7 39.06 3.30 16.20
CA VAL A 7 38.12 3.81 15.21
C VAL A 7 36.71 3.81 15.80
N THR A 8 36.11 4.99 15.93
CA THR A 8 34.75 5.17 16.49
C THR A 8 33.64 4.91 15.47
N TYR A 9 33.96 4.84 14.17
CA TYR A 9 32.98 4.73 13.09
C TYR A 9 33.44 3.86 11.92
N ALA A 10 32.55 3.01 11.43
CA ALA A 10 32.75 2.26 10.18
C ALA A 10 31.53 2.41 9.27
N SER A 11 31.77 2.83 8.01
CA SER A 11 30.69 2.90 7.03
C SER A 11 30.16 1.50 6.70
N GLY A 12 28.87 1.40 6.35
CA GLY A 12 28.27 0.14 5.90
C GLY A 12 29.02 -0.48 4.70
N LYS A 13 29.61 0.35 3.82
CA LYS A 13 30.45 -0.10 2.69
C LYS A 13 31.75 -0.73 3.18
N SER A 14 32.40 -0.14 4.19
CA SER A 14 33.63 -0.68 4.80
C SER A 14 33.39 -2.01 5.48
N ILE A 15 32.28 -2.14 6.23
CA ILE A 15 31.86 -3.39 6.87
C ILE A 15 31.65 -4.49 5.83
N ARG A 16 30.94 -4.20 4.72
CA ARG A 16 30.72 -5.16 3.63
C ARG A 16 32.02 -5.60 2.94
N LYS A 17 32.95 -4.66 2.71
CA LYS A 17 34.26 -4.96 2.10
C LYS A 17 35.12 -5.83 3.02
N TYR A 18 35.06 -5.59 4.33
CA TYR A 18 35.74 -6.41 5.33
C TYR A 18 35.18 -7.84 5.36
N ILE A 19 33.85 -8.00 5.41
CA ILE A 19 33.18 -9.30 5.40
C ILE A 19 33.54 -10.09 4.14
N LYS A 20 33.51 -9.47 2.95
CA LYS A 20 33.84 -10.14 1.67
C LYS A 20 35.29 -10.65 1.61
N ARG A 21 36.22 -10.04 2.36
CA ARG A 21 37.64 -10.47 2.40
C ARG A 21 37.90 -11.64 3.37
N ARG A 22 36.94 -11.97 4.25
CA ARG A 22 37.06 -13.06 5.22
C ARG A 22 35.94 -14.06 4.99
N SER A 23 36.29 -15.21 4.42
CA SER A 23 35.36 -16.31 4.19
C SER A 23 34.61 -16.69 5.47
N GLY A 24 33.31 -16.96 5.33
CA GLY A 24 32.46 -17.41 6.44
C GLY A 24 31.73 -16.30 7.23
N LEU A 25 32.14 -15.03 7.12
CA LEU A 25 31.41 -13.91 7.77
C LEU A 25 30.13 -13.50 7.02
N GLU A 26 29.99 -13.92 5.77
CA GLU A 26 28.84 -13.60 4.90
C GLU A 26 27.52 -14.12 5.48
N ARG A 27 27.54 -15.19 6.28
CA ARG A 27 26.36 -15.74 6.98
C ARG A 27 25.67 -14.74 7.91
N HIS A 28 26.39 -13.72 8.35
CA HIS A 28 25.85 -12.64 9.20
C HIS A 28 25.26 -11.48 8.37
N LEU A 29 25.44 -11.47 7.05
CA LEU A 29 24.78 -10.50 6.19
C LEU A 29 23.31 -10.88 6.02
N PHE A 30 22.43 -9.92 6.29
CA PHE A 30 20.99 -10.03 6.02
C PHE A 30 20.68 -10.48 4.57
N TRP A 31 21.57 -10.16 3.62
CA TRP A 31 21.43 -10.46 2.19
C TRP A 31 21.62 -11.95 1.83
N ASN A 32 22.21 -12.78 2.70
CA ASN A 32 22.19 -14.24 2.50
C ASN A 32 20.77 -14.83 2.60
N ARG A 33 19.79 -14.08 3.11
CA ARG A 33 18.35 -14.41 3.01
C ARG A 33 17.69 -13.92 1.71
N VAL A 34 18.25 -12.91 1.04
CA VAL A 34 17.62 -12.20 -0.09
C VAL A 34 18.00 -12.80 -1.45
N HIS A 35 19.15 -13.47 -1.57
CA HIS A 35 19.52 -14.20 -2.80
C HIS A 35 18.74 -15.50 -3.04
N LYS A 36 17.71 -15.79 -2.24
CA LYS A 36 16.74 -16.82 -2.59
C LYS A 36 15.93 -16.34 -3.79
N LYS A 37 15.96 -17.08 -4.90
CA LYS A 37 15.06 -16.84 -6.04
C LYS A 37 13.64 -16.67 -5.50
N SER A 38 13.05 -15.51 -5.73
CA SER A 38 11.60 -15.36 -5.52
C SER A 38 10.91 -16.39 -6.43
N GLY A 39 9.94 -17.11 -5.87
CA GLY A 39 9.19 -18.12 -6.63
C GLY A 39 8.56 -17.54 -7.90
N PRO A 40 8.16 -18.39 -8.86
CA PRO A 40 7.58 -17.94 -10.11
C PRO A 40 6.42 -16.95 -9.85
N LYS A 41 6.55 -15.72 -10.37
CA LYS A 41 5.48 -14.73 -10.30
C LYS A 41 4.27 -15.32 -11.05
N LYS A 42 3.13 -15.50 -10.36
CA LYS A 42 1.89 -15.96 -11.00
C LYS A 42 1.54 -14.99 -12.13
N LYS A 43 1.66 -15.45 -13.38
CA LYS A 43 1.28 -14.71 -14.60
C LYS A 43 -0.23 -14.81 -14.88
N ASN A 44 -1.06 -15.01 -13.85
CA ASN A 44 -2.50 -15.01 -14.07
C ASN A 44 -2.89 -13.57 -14.37
N LYS A 45 -3.01 -13.26 -15.66
CA LYS A 45 -3.63 -12.05 -16.15
C LYS A 45 -4.98 -11.97 -15.43
N VAL A 46 -5.14 -10.97 -14.57
CA VAL A 46 -6.35 -10.82 -13.77
C VAL A 46 -7.47 -10.45 -14.76
N GLU A 47 -8.16 -11.45 -15.31
CA GLU A 47 -9.29 -11.22 -16.22
C GLU A 47 -10.46 -10.52 -15.52
N LYS A 48 -10.47 -10.50 -14.17
CA LYS A 48 -11.46 -9.83 -13.29
C LYS A 48 -11.47 -8.29 -13.35
N LEU A 49 -10.87 -7.69 -14.37
CA LEU A 49 -10.80 -6.25 -14.57
C LEU A 49 -11.51 -5.79 -15.86
N LYS A 50 -12.02 -6.71 -16.69
CA LYS A 50 -12.57 -6.37 -18.01
C LYS A 50 -13.78 -5.43 -17.95
N ASP A 51 -14.63 -5.57 -16.93
CA ASP A 51 -15.87 -4.81 -16.82
C ASP A 51 -15.77 -3.59 -15.87
N ARG A 52 -14.55 -3.12 -15.57
CA ARG A 52 -14.36 -1.94 -14.72
C ARG A 52 -14.30 -0.69 -15.58
N ALA A 53 -15.14 0.28 -15.26
CA ALA A 53 -14.95 1.65 -15.73
C ALA A 53 -13.72 2.23 -15.03
N PHE A 54 -12.72 2.63 -15.81
CA PHE A 54 -11.55 3.35 -15.28
C PHE A 54 -11.87 4.83 -15.12
N ILE A 55 -11.15 5.51 -14.23
CA ILE A 55 -11.33 6.95 -13.98
C ILE A 55 -11.15 7.79 -15.26
N ASP A 56 -10.29 7.32 -16.17
CA ASP A 56 -10.03 7.97 -17.47
C ASP A 56 -11.24 7.92 -18.42
N GLN A 57 -12.18 6.99 -18.20
CA GLN A 57 -13.41 6.85 -18.99
C GLN A 57 -14.57 7.66 -18.43
N ARG A 58 -14.34 8.46 -17.38
CA ARG A 58 -15.39 9.26 -16.76
C ARG A 58 -15.90 10.32 -17.73
N PRO A 59 -17.23 10.54 -17.79
CA PRO A 59 -17.82 11.62 -18.58
C PRO A 59 -17.29 13.00 -18.12
N PRO A 60 -17.01 13.94 -19.04
CA PRO A 60 -16.59 15.31 -18.68
C PRO A 60 -17.64 16.06 -17.86
N GLU A 61 -18.92 15.71 -18.00
CA GLU A 61 -20.04 16.24 -17.22
C GLU A 61 -19.83 16.08 -15.71
N ALA A 62 -19.07 15.06 -15.29
CA ALA A 62 -18.76 14.79 -13.89
C ALA A 62 -17.87 15.85 -13.19
N GLU A 63 -17.36 16.85 -13.93
CA GLU A 63 -16.68 18.02 -13.33
C GLU A 63 -17.61 19.23 -13.16
N TYR A 64 -18.74 19.27 -13.88
CA TYR A 64 -19.59 20.44 -13.97
C TYR A 64 -21.02 20.21 -13.43
N GLU A 65 -21.43 18.96 -13.27
CA GLU A 65 -22.75 18.58 -12.76
C GLU A 65 -22.68 18.06 -11.32
N TYR A 66 -23.69 18.43 -10.52
CA TYR A 66 -23.82 17.96 -9.15
C TYR A 66 -24.33 16.50 -9.14
N GLY A 67 -23.83 15.71 -8.19
CA GLY A 67 -24.28 14.33 -7.97
C GLY A 67 -23.29 13.28 -8.43
N HIS A 68 -22.11 13.71 -8.88
CA HIS A 68 -20.98 12.83 -9.12
C HIS A 68 -20.09 12.74 -7.89
N TRP A 69 -20.04 11.55 -7.29
CA TRP A 69 -19.30 11.30 -6.06
C TRP A 69 -18.05 10.46 -6.32
N GLU A 70 -16.92 10.90 -5.80
CA GLU A 70 -15.66 10.15 -5.75
C GLU A 70 -15.50 9.55 -4.36
N GLY A 71 -15.20 8.26 -4.28
CA GLY A 71 -15.20 7.51 -3.02
C GLY A 71 -13.91 6.76 -2.76
N ASP A 72 -13.34 6.96 -1.57
CA ASP A 72 -12.14 6.27 -1.11
C ASP A 72 -12.36 5.57 0.23
N PHE A 73 -11.65 4.45 0.43
CA PHE A 73 -11.63 3.74 1.71
C PHE A 73 -10.27 3.91 2.39
N ILE A 74 -10.27 4.62 3.52
CA ILE A 74 -9.09 4.72 4.38
C ILE A 74 -9.11 3.55 5.37
N VAL A 75 -8.17 2.63 5.22
CA VAL A 75 -8.14 1.38 6.00
C VAL A 75 -7.06 1.41 7.06
N SER A 76 -7.44 1.12 8.31
CA SER A 76 -6.47 0.94 9.39
C SER A 76 -5.77 -0.41 9.29
N LYS A 77 -4.46 -0.40 9.54
CA LYS A 77 -3.65 -1.61 9.70
C LYS A 77 -3.81 -2.24 11.10
N GLN A 78 -4.12 -1.42 12.11
CA GLN A 78 -4.10 -1.82 13.52
C GLN A 78 -5.43 -2.43 13.99
N ASN A 79 -6.53 -2.17 13.29
CA ASN A 79 -7.86 -2.68 13.65
C ASN A 79 -8.70 -3.06 12.41
N SER A 80 -9.94 -3.51 12.63
CA SER A 80 -10.87 -3.91 11.57
C SER A 80 -11.62 -2.76 10.92
N TRP A 81 -11.31 -1.51 11.29
CA TRP A 81 -12.10 -0.36 10.89
C TRP A 81 -11.63 0.17 9.54
N ALA A 82 -12.56 0.81 8.84
CA ALA A 82 -12.32 1.61 7.66
C ALA A 82 -13.13 2.91 7.77
N LEU A 83 -12.64 3.96 7.12
CA LEU A 83 -13.44 5.14 6.83
C LEU A 83 -13.79 5.11 5.36
N LEU A 84 -15.06 5.34 5.05
CA LEU A 84 -15.50 5.70 3.71
C LEU A 84 -15.51 7.22 3.64
N GLU A 85 -14.79 7.77 2.66
CA GLU A 85 -14.82 9.18 2.30
C GLU A 85 -15.51 9.29 0.94
N LEU A 86 -16.57 10.09 0.84
CA LEU A 86 -17.25 10.42 -0.41
C LEU A 86 -17.14 11.93 -0.64
N VAL A 87 -16.62 12.34 -1.79
CA VAL A 87 -16.47 13.74 -2.18
C VAL A 87 -17.26 14.01 -3.44
N GLU A 88 -18.19 14.97 -3.37
CA GLU A 88 -18.94 15.44 -4.52
C GLU A 88 -18.06 16.34 -5.39
N LYS A 89 -17.99 16.08 -6.70
CA LYS A 89 -16.98 16.70 -7.57
C LYS A 89 -17.21 18.19 -7.81
N GLN A 90 -18.44 18.67 -7.92
CA GLN A 90 -18.72 20.06 -8.25
C GLN A 90 -18.62 20.98 -7.02
N SER A 91 -19.39 20.68 -5.98
CA SER A 91 -19.53 21.42 -4.73
C SER A 91 -18.40 21.16 -3.73
N LYS A 92 -17.63 20.07 -3.92
CA LYS A 92 -16.61 19.60 -2.97
C LYS A 92 -17.18 19.25 -1.59
N GLN A 93 -18.47 18.94 -1.51
CA GLN A 93 -19.08 18.43 -0.29
C GLN A 93 -18.48 17.06 0.04
N THR A 94 -18.06 16.88 1.29
CA THR A 94 -17.48 15.63 1.78
C THR A 94 -18.41 14.96 2.80
N LEU A 95 -18.68 13.67 2.59
CA LEU A 95 -19.35 12.79 3.54
C LEU A 95 -18.33 11.77 4.04
N VAL A 96 -18.36 11.49 5.34
CA VAL A 96 -17.46 10.50 5.96
C VAL A 96 -18.25 9.55 6.83
N GLU A 97 -18.13 8.25 6.56
CA GLU A 97 -18.70 7.20 7.41
C GLU A 97 -17.60 6.33 8.02
N ARG A 98 -17.79 6.01 9.32
CA ARG A 98 -16.94 5.07 10.02
C ARG A 98 -17.53 3.66 9.96
N ILE A 99 -16.82 2.77 9.28
CA ILE A 99 -17.19 1.36 9.12
C ILE A 99 -16.40 0.54 10.16
N PRO A 100 -17.07 -0.05 11.17
CA PRO A 100 -16.39 -0.79 12.25
C PRO A 100 -15.79 -2.13 11.79
N ASN A 101 -16.21 -2.65 10.64
CA ASN A 101 -15.75 -3.93 10.12
C ASN A 101 -15.73 -3.98 8.59
N ARG A 102 -14.59 -4.36 8.01
CA ARG A 102 -14.35 -4.55 6.56
C ARG A 102 -15.03 -5.79 5.95
N LYS A 103 -16.16 -6.24 6.50
CA LYS A 103 -16.94 -7.29 5.85
C LYS A 103 -17.51 -6.76 4.54
N ASN A 104 -17.38 -7.54 3.48
CA ASN A 104 -17.73 -7.15 2.11
C ASN A 104 -19.15 -6.55 2.02
N VAL A 105 -20.13 -7.13 2.73
CA VAL A 105 -21.50 -6.63 2.80
C VAL A 105 -21.59 -5.20 3.36
N LEU A 106 -20.91 -4.92 4.48
CA LEU A 106 -20.95 -3.60 5.10
C LEU A 106 -20.25 -2.56 4.22
N VAL A 107 -19.10 -2.93 3.65
CA VAL A 107 -18.33 -2.05 2.76
C VAL A 107 -19.12 -1.69 1.50
N ASN A 108 -19.83 -2.65 0.90
CA ASN A 108 -20.62 -2.39 -0.31
C ASN A 108 -21.89 -1.60 -0.04
N ASN A 109 -22.50 -1.75 1.14
CA ASN A 109 -23.76 -1.08 1.47
C ASN A 109 -23.56 0.36 1.97
N SER A 110 -22.40 0.66 2.54
CA SER A 110 -22.07 1.95 3.15
C SER A 110 -22.24 3.15 2.19
N PRO A 111 -21.77 3.12 0.92
CA PRO A 111 -22.01 4.22 -0.02
C PRO A 111 -23.50 4.51 -0.27
N TYR A 112 -24.34 3.47 -0.38
CA TYR A 112 -25.78 3.65 -0.57
C TYR A 112 -26.45 4.27 0.65
N ALA A 113 -26.01 3.91 1.86
CA ALA A 113 -26.56 4.48 3.09
C ALA A 113 -26.24 5.97 3.27
N LEU A 114 -25.16 6.48 2.66
CA LEU A 114 -24.78 7.89 2.71
C LEU A 114 -25.44 8.74 1.61
N LEU A 115 -25.80 8.13 0.48
CA LEU A 115 -26.30 8.83 -0.71
C LEU A 115 -27.82 8.70 -0.90
N CYS A 116 -28.48 7.82 -0.15
CA CYS A 116 -29.94 7.63 -0.12
C CYS A 116 -30.53 8.20 1.17
#